data_AF-A0A6N3K8U1-F1
#
_entry.id   AF-A0A6N3K8U1-F1
#
_cell.length_a   1.000
_cell.length_b   1.000
_cell.length_c   1.000
_cell.angle_alpha   90.00
_cell.angle_beta   90.00
_cell.angle_gamma   90.00
#
_symmetry.space_group_name_H-M   'P 1'
#
loop_
_entity.id
_entity.type
_entity.pdbx_description
1 polymer ?
#
loop_
_entity_poly.entity_id
_entity_poly.type
_entity_poly.pdbx_seq_one_letter_code
_entity_poly.pdbx_strand_id
1 'polypeptide(L)'
;MSRVIRDIDRGVRTIDGIDLHLTELVWDDGGRSFEVRRTDTDADLTEDGCLDTWPTDEHLANLLRDHGGAWSCPGCEITIDSRQPDLIADHIRDCDAADRSAGRPA
;
A
#
# COMPACT_ATOMS: atom_id res chain seq x y z
N MET A 1 -24.18 -11.28 0.43
CA MET A 1 -22.78 -10.83 0.32
C MET A 1 -22.74 -9.94 -0.90
N SER A 2 -22.60 -8.63 -0.69
CA SER A 2 -22.40 -7.69 -1.80
C SER A 2 -21.02 -7.95 -2.40
N ARG A 3 -20.89 -7.82 -3.71
CA ARG A 3 -19.61 -7.96 -4.43
C ARG A 3 -19.24 -6.64 -5.08
N VAL A 4 -17.93 -6.42 -5.21
CA VAL A 4 -17.42 -5.31 -6.01
C VAL A 4 -17.69 -5.60 -7.49
N ILE A 5 -18.33 -4.65 -8.17
CA ILE A 5 -18.66 -4.72 -9.60
C ILE A 5 -17.80 -3.80 -10.44
N ARG A 6 -17.10 -2.85 -9.83
CA ARG A 6 -16.18 -1.93 -10.50
C ARG A 6 -15.21 -1.30 -9.53
N ASP A 7 -13.96 -1.26 -9.94
CA ASP A 7 -12.88 -0.51 -9.30
C ASP A 7 -12.63 0.76 -10.11
N ILE A 8 -12.53 1.91 -9.44
CA ILE A 8 -12.25 3.20 -10.04
C ILE A 8 -10.97 3.73 -9.42
N ASP A 9 -9.93 3.82 -10.24
CA ASP A 9 -8.70 4.53 -9.84
C ASP A 9 -9.01 6.00 -9.56
N ARG A 10 -8.67 6.46 -8.36
CA ARG A 10 -8.79 7.86 -7.95
C ARG A 10 -7.44 8.56 -7.86
N GLY A 11 -6.36 7.86 -8.23
CA GLY A 11 -5.01 8.37 -8.33
C GLY A 11 -4.25 8.29 -7.01
N VAL A 12 -3.12 9.00 -7.00
CA VAL A 12 -2.14 8.97 -5.91
C VAL A 12 -2.21 10.24 -5.06
N ARG A 13 -2.08 10.08 -3.75
CA ARG A 13 -1.87 11.17 -2.78
C ARG A 13 -0.62 10.92 -1.96
N THR A 14 0.23 11.94 -1.85
CA THR A 14 1.42 11.89 -1.01
C THR A 14 1.11 12.41 0.39
N ILE A 15 1.31 11.59 1.42
CA ILE A 15 1.09 11.93 2.84
C ILE A 15 2.36 11.55 3.61
N ASP A 16 2.95 12.50 4.35
CA ASP A 16 4.21 12.30 5.07
C ASP A 16 5.35 11.72 4.20
N GLY A 17 5.39 12.07 2.92
CA GLY A 17 6.37 11.56 1.96
C GLY A 17 6.09 10.14 1.45
N ILE A 18 4.96 9.55 1.83
CA ILE A 18 4.52 8.23 1.39
C ILE A 18 3.41 8.40 0.35
N ASP A 19 3.60 7.81 -0.82
CA ASP A 19 2.62 7.81 -1.90
C ASP A 19 1.55 6.73 -1.66
N LEU A 20 0.30 7.17 -1.51
CA LEU A 20 -0.88 6.36 -1.29
C LEU A 20 -1.74 6.32 -2.54
N HIS A 21 -2.05 5.13 -3.03
CA HIS A 21 -2.99 4.90 -4.12
C HIS A 21 -4.40 4.75 -3.56
N LEU A 22 -5.36 5.50 -4.11
CA LEU A 22 -6.76 5.46 -3.68
C LEU A 22 -7.61 4.80 -4.78
N THR A 23 -8.35 3.78 -4.40
CA THR A 23 -9.27 3.06 -5.29
C THR A 23 -10.69 3.17 -4.73
N GLU A 24 -11.64 3.65 -5.53
CA GLU A 24 -13.07 3.58 -5.18
C GLU A 24 -13.66 2.25 -5.67
N LEU A 25 -14.24 1.49 -4.75
CA LEU A 25 -14.93 0.25 -5.01
C LEU A 25 -16.44 0.52 -5.11
N VAL A 26 -17.04 0.11 -6.21
CA VAL A 26 -18.50 0.19 -6.43
C VAL A 26 -19.09 -1.20 -6.23
N TRP A 27 -20.08 -1.31 -5.34
CA TRP A 27 -20.71 -2.56 -4.95
C TRP A 27 -22.02 -2.80 -5.71
N ASP A 28 -22.44 -4.06 -5.85
CA ASP A 28 -23.64 -4.42 -6.62
C ASP A 28 -24.96 -3.92 -6.00
N ASP A 29 -24.98 -3.71 -4.68
CA ASP A 29 -26.09 -3.12 -3.94
C ASP A 29 -26.14 -1.59 -4.04
N GLY A 30 -25.23 -1.00 -4.82
CA GLY A 30 -25.12 0.45 -5.02
C GLY A 30 -24.28 1.16 -3.97
N GLY A 31 -23.74 0.43 -3.00
CA GLY A 31 -22.77 0.93 -2.04
C GLY A 31 -21.46 1.39 -2.71
N ARG A 32 -20.70 2.23 -2.00
CA ARG A 32 -19.37 2.66 -2.40
C ARG A 32 -18.44 2.61 -1.20
N SER A 33 -17.22 2.17 -1.42
CA SER A 33 -16.16 2.25 -0.42
C SER A 33 -14.83 2.62 -1.08
N PHE A 34 -13.83 2.90 -0.25
CA PHE A 34 -12.52 3.33 -0.70
C PHE A 34 -11.44 2.45 -0.08
N GLU A 35 -10.59 1.88 -0.92
CA GLU A 35 -9.38 1.17 -0.54
C GLU A 35 -8.19 2.13 -0.62
N VAL A 36 -7.29 2.05 0.35
CA VAL A 36 -6.08 2.86 0.42
C VAL A 36 -4.88 1.93 0.48
N ARG A 37 -4.00 2.04 -0.52
CA ARG A 37 -2.80 1.21 -0.61
C ARG A 37 -1.54 2.05 -0.64
N ARG A 38 -0.48 1.58 0.03
CA ARG A 38 0.86 2.15 -0.11
C ARG A 38 1.52 1.70 -1.40
N THR A 39 2.07 2.62 -2.16
CA THR A 39 2.73 2.30 -3.43
C THR A 39 4.14 1.74 -3.26
N ASP A 40 4.83 2.08 -2.17
CA ASP A 40 6.22 1.66 -1.91
C ASP A 40 6.32 0.21 -1.44
N THR A 41 5.27 -0.28 -0.77
CA THR A 41 5.23 -1.61 -0.15
C THR A 41 4.13 -2.51 -0.69
N ASP A 42 3.25 -1.97 -1.53
CA ASP A 42 1.95 -2.57 -1.92
C ASP A 42 1.04 -2.90 -0.71
N ALA A 43 1.32 -2.35 0.48
CA ALA A 43 0.57 -2.65 1.68
C ALA A 43 -0.83 -2.01 1.62
N ASP A 44 -1.87 -2.84 1.78
CA ASP A 44 -3.25 -2.38 1.94
C ASP A 44 -3.44 -1.82 3.37
N LEU A 45 -3.71 -0.53 3.46
CA LEU A 45 -3.99 0.16 4.73
C LEU A 45 -5.46 0.01 5.18
N THR A 46 -6.26 -0.67 4.37
CA THR A 46 -7.69 -0.91 4.56
C THR A 46 -8.03 -2.41 4.52
N GLU A 47 -7.04 -3.27 4.81
CA GLU A 47 -7.19 -4.74 4.78
C GLU A 47 -8.32 -5.22 5.72
N ASP A 48 -8.46 -4.58 6.88
CA ASP A 48 -9.52 -4.88 7.86
C ASP A 48 -10.89 -4.27 7.52
N GLY A 49 -10.96 -3.41 6.50
CA GLY A 49 -12.19 -2.77 6.07
C GLY A 49 -11.95 -1.53 5.22
N CYS A 50 -12.61 -1.49 4.06
CA CYS A 50 -12.63 -0.31 3.21
C CYS A 50 -13.34 0.87 3.88
N LEU A 51 -12.96 2.09 3.53
CA LEU A 51 -13.56 3.30 4.06
C LEU A 51 -14.91 3.57 3.39
N ASP A 52 -15.96 3.86 4.16
CA ASP A 52 -17.28 4.20 3.60
C ASP A 52 -17.34 5.59 2.95
N THR A 53 -16.38 6.46 3.30
CA THR A 53 -16.32 7.85 2.84
C THR A 53 -14.93 8.21 2.34
N TRP A 54 -14.87 9.19 1.43
CA TRP A 54 -13.61 9.69 0.91
C TRP A 54 -12.69 10.16 2.04
N PRO A 55 -11.46 9.62 2.17
CA PRO A 55 -10.57 9.98 3.27
C PRO A 55 -10.03 11.41 3.13
N THR A 56 -9.83 12.05 4.28
CA THR A 56 -9.07 13.30 4.38
C THR A 56 -7.59 12.99 4.58
N ASP A 57 -6.72 13.97 4.29
CA ASP A 57 -5.27 13.82 4.48
C ASP A 57 -4.90 13.51 5.93
N GLU A 58 -5.63 14.06 6.91
CA GLU A 58 -5.46 13.72 8.34
C GLU A 58 -5.84 12.27 8.64
N HIS A 59 -6.91 11.76 8.02
CA HIS A 59 -7.31 10.37 8.16
C HIS A 59 -6.26 9.43 7.56
N LEU A 60 -5.72 9.77 6.39
CA LEU A 60 -4.64 9.03 5.74
C LEU A 60 -3.36 9.02 6.59
N ALA A 61 -3.00 10.15 7.20
CA ALA A 61 -1.85 10.23 8.10
C ALA A 61 -2.03 9.35 9.35
N ASN A 62 -3.26 9.27 9.88
CA ASN A 62 -3.57 8.37 11.00
C ASN A 62 -3.51 6.90 10.57
N LEU A 63 -4.05 6.53 9.40
CA LEU A 63 -3.92 5.18 8.84
C LEU A 63 -2.45 4.76 8.71
N LEU A 64 -1.60 5.64 8.19
CA LEU A 64 -0.15 5.41 8.11
C LEU A 64 0.49 5.21 9.49
N ARG A 65 0.05 5.97 10.50
CA ARG A 65 0.56 5.85 11.86
C ARG A 65 0.16 4.51 12.50
N ASP A 66 -1.08 4.10 12.29
CA ASP A 66 -1.67 2.88 12.84
C ASP A 66 -1.10 1.63 12.17
N HIS A 67 -0.84 1.68 10.86
CA HIS A 67 -0.04 0.68 10.12
C HIS A 67 1.47 0.82 10.31
N GLY A 68 1.89 1.62 11.29
CA GLY A 68 3.29 1.74 11.71
C GLY A 68 3.77 0.48 12.43
N GLY A 69 3.99 -0.57 11.66
CA GLY A 69 4.61 -1.83 12.07
C GLY A 69 5.95 -2.03 11.38
N ALA A 70 6.23 -3.27 10.99
CA ALA A 70 7.43 -3.60 10.26
C ALA A 70 7.09 -4.24 8.91
N TRP A 71 7.69 -3.73 7.85
CA TRP A 71 7.63 -4.28 6.50
C TRP A 71 8.73 -5.33 6.37
N SER A 72 8.40 -6.49 5.80
CA SER A 72 9.38 -7.53 5.50
C SER A 72 9.59 -7.63 4.01
N CYS A 73 10.85 -7.59 3.58
CA CYS A 73 11.22 -7.72 2.18
C CYS A 73 10.87 -9.14 1.68
N PRO A 74 10.08 -9.28 0.60
CA PRO A 74 9.72 -10.60 0.07
C PRO A 74 10.92 -11.33 -0.57
N GLY A 75 11.98 -10.61 -0.96
CA GLY A 75 13.15 -11.19 -1.64
C GLY A 75 14.24 -11.70 -0.70
N CYS A 76 14.41 -11.09 0.47
CA CYS A 76 15.50 -11.43 1.40
C CYS A 76 15.09 -11.52 2.87
N GLU A 77 13.81 -11.39 3.19
CA GLU A 77 13.23 -11.51 4.52
C GLU A 77 13.74 -10.49 5.56
N ILE A 78 14.48 -9.46 5.14
CA ILE A 78 14.87 -8.34 6.01
C ILE A 78 13.63 -7.56 6.42
N THR A 79 13.55 -7.25 7.71
CA THR A 79 12.47 -6.47 8.30
C THR A 79 12.92 -5.02 8.53
N ILE A 80 12.16 -4.05 8.02
CA ILE A 80 12.38 -2.61 8.15
C ILE A 80 11.15 -1.98 8.80
N ASP A 81 11.32 -0.96 9.62
CA ASP A 81 10.17 -0.21 10.16
C ASP A 81 9.37 0.41 9.00
N SER A 82 8.06 0.15 8.97
CA SER A 82 7.17 0.59 7.89
C SER A 82 7.10 2.12 7.76
N ARG A 83 7.50 2.87 8.79
CA ARG A 83 7.55 4.34 8.78
C ARG A 83 8.83 4.89 8.16
N GLN A 84 9.70 4.04 7.62
CA GLN A 84 10.93 4.44 6.94
C GLN A 84 10.83 4.19 5.42
N PRO A 85 9.97 4.94 4.69
CA PRO A 85 9.71 4.69 3.28
C PRO A 85 10.96 4.82 2.40
N ASP A 86 11.85 5.76 2.70
CA ASP A 86 13.10 5.92 1.96
C ASP A 86 14.01 4.69 2.09
N LEU A 87 14.11 4.11 3.29
CA LEU A 87 14.91 2.90 3.53
C LEU A 87 14.30 1.68 2.87
N ILE A 88 12.97 1.56 2.88
CA ILE A 88 12.26 0.49 2.18
C ILE A 88 12.47 0.59 0.67
N ALA A 89 12.26 1.78 0.09
CA ALA A 89 12.43 2.00 -1.34
C ALA A 89 13.88 1.76 -1.80
N ASP A 90 14.86 2.18 -0.99
CA ASP A 90 16.28 1.90 -1.23
C ASP A 90 16.59 0.41 -1.17
N HIS A 91 16.08 -0.27 -0.15
CA HIS A 91 16.26 -1.70 0.01
C HIS A 91 15.60 -2.52 -1.11
N ILE A 92 14.39 -2.15 -1.58
CA ILE A 92 13.74 -2.81 -2.72
C ILE A 92 14.61 -2.68 -3.97
N ARG A 93 15.14 -1.48 -4.25
CA ARG A 93 16.03 -1.25 -5.39
C ARG A 93 17.29 -2.11 -5.32
N ASP A 94 17.93 -2.17 -4.15
CA ASP A 94 19.13 -2.96 -3.92
C ASP A 94 18.85 -4.47 -3.97
N CYS A 95 17.74 -4.93 -3.39
CA CYS A 95 17.37 -6.34 -3.36
C CYS A 95 17.00 -6.85 -4.77
N ASP A 96 16.27 -6.08 -5.57
CA ASP A 96 15.95 -6.39 -6.97
C ASP A 96 17.21 -6.40 -7.85
N ALA A 97 18.13 -5.47 -7.62
CA ALA A 97 19.44 -5.49 -8.28
C ALA A 97 20.27 -6.73 -7.88
N ALA A 98 20.26 -7.12 -6.60
CA ALA A 98 20.95 -8.30 -6.11
C ALA A 98 20.37 -9.60 -6.68
N ASP A 99 19.04 -9.74 -6.77
CA ASP A 99 18.37 -10.91 -7.36
C ASP A 99 18.74 -11.07 -8.85
N ARG A 100 18.69 -9.96 -9.61
CA ARG A 100 19.12 -9.95 -11.02
C ARG A 100 20.61 -10.26 -11.20
N SER A 101 21.44 -9.86 -10.24
CA SER A 101 22.89 -10.12 -10.25
C SER A 101 23.22 -11.57 -9.83
N ALA A 102 22.39 -12.18 -8.98
CA ALA A 102 22.57 -13.51 -8.44
C ALA A 102 22.15 -14.64 -9.40
N GLY A 103 21.52 -14.31 -10.54
CA GLY A 103 21.44 -15.13 -11.75
C GLY A 103 21.56 -16.63 -11.51
N ARG A 104 20.55 -17.21 -10.84
CA ARG A 104 20.46 -18.67 -10.69
C ARG A 104 20.30 -19.23 -12.11
N PRO A 105 21.25 -20.01 -12.65
CA PRO A 105 21.08 -20.56 -13.99
C PRO A 105 19.89 -21.54 -13.97
N ALA A 106 19.08 -21.47 -15.03
CA ALA A 106 17.95 -22.37 -15.27
C ALA A 106 18.39 -23.83 -15.37
#